data_AF-Q9F0X3-F1
#
_entry.id   AF-Q9F0X3-F1
#
_cell.length_a   1.000
_cell.length_b   1.000
_cell.length_c   1.000
_cell.angle_alpha   90.00
_cell.angle_beta   90.00
_cell.angle_gamma   90.00
#
_symmetry.space_group_name_H-M   'P 1'
#
loop_
_entity.id
_entity.type
_entity.pdbx_description
1 polymer ?
#
loop_
_entity_poly.entity_id
_entity_poly.type
_entity_poly.pdbx_seq_one_letter_code
_entity_poly.pdbx_strand_id
1 'polypeptide(L)'
;MASGCGCGGGSGGGGCGSSAKVPPVVDVEPVGAVQFEPAHAGPVAEDEAPQLIASSEQEWPIISVNGVSIAPQAMAQELQYHPADSREEVVYQAARALVIRELLQQRIAELG
;
A
#
# COMPACT_ATOMS: atom_id res chain seq x y z
N MET A 1 29.79 13.17 23.36
CA MET A 1 29.70 11.83 24.00
C MET A 1 29.10 10.89 22.98
N ALA A 2 29.94 10.10 22.30
CA ALA A 2 29.52 9.20 21.24
C ALA A 2 28.95 7.91 21.87
N SER A 3 27.63 7.76 21.85
CA SER A 3 27.00 6.50 22.25
C SER A 3 26.97 5.59 21.02
N GLY A 4 27.98 4.73 20.94
CA GLY A 4 28.09 3.70 19.90
C GLY A 4 27.05 2.61 20.12
N CYS A 5 26.33 2.26 19.05
CA CYS A 5 25.51 1.06 18.99
C CYS A 5 26.44 -0.13 18.76
N GLY A 6 26.74 -0.89 19.81
CA GLY A 6 27.55 -2.10 19.74
C GLY A 6 26.72 -3.30 19.30
N CYS A 7 26.96 -3.83 18.10
CA CYS A 7 26.50 -5.15 17.71
C CYS A 7 27.45 -6.22 18.28
N GLY A 8 27.12 -6.75 19.46
CA GLY A 8 27.80 -7.90 20.03
C GLY A 8 27.21 -9.20 19.47
N GLY A 9 27.95 -9.86 18.57
CA GLY A 9 27.62 -11.19 18.08
C GLY A 9 27.69 -12.23 19.19
N GLY A 10 26.59 -12.96 19.37
CA GLY A 10 26.53 -14.18 20.16
C GLY A 10 25.84 -15.25 19.34
N SER A 11 26.60 -16.29 18.97
CA SER A 11 26.08 -17.50 18.35
C SER A 11 25.16 -18.22 19.34
N GLY A 12 23.87 -17.96 19.24
CA GLY A 12 22.84 -18.60 20.05
C GLY A 12 21.76 -19.16 19.14
N GLY A 13 21.95 -20.41 18.72
CA GLY A 13 20.92 -21.19 18.04
C GLY A 13 19.74 -21.38 18.99
N GLY A 14 18.64 -20.68 18.72
CA GLY A 14 17.36 -20.86 19.38
C GLY A 14 16.34 -21.34 18.35
N GLY A 15 16.16 -22.65 18.25
CA GLY A 15 15.19 -23.29 17.38
C GLY A 15 13.75 -23.00 17.82
N CYS A 16 12.94 -22.49 16.91
CA CYS A 16 11.49 -22.45 17.06
C CYS A 16 10.91 -23.83 16.75
N GLY A 17 10.53 -24.56 17.80
CA GLY A 17 9.82 -25.83 17.69
C GLY A 17 8.38 -25.61 17.23
N SER A 18 8.11 -25.75 15.93
CA SER A 18 6.75 -25.94 15.43
C SER A 18 6.42 -27.44 15.49
N SER A 19 5.47 -27.79 16.35
CA SER A 19 4.95 -29.14 16.51
C SER A 19 4.58 -29.77 15.17
N ALA A 20 5.21 -30.91 14.88
CA ALA A 20 4.83 -31.80 13.80
C ALA A 20 3.43 -32.37 14.05
N LYS A 21 2.43 -31.88 13.32
CA LYS A 21 1.19 -32.63 13.12
C LYS A 21 1.39 -33.47 11.87
N VAL A 22 1.71 -34.74 12.07
CA VAL A 22 1.79 -35.75 11.01
C VAL A 22 0.38 -35.95 10.44
N PRO A 23 0.10 -35.62 9.18
CA PRO A 23 -1.12 -36.07 8.54
C PRO A 23 -1.01 -37.58 8.26
N PRO A 24 -2.10 -38.34 8.37
CA PRO A 24 -2.07 -39.77 8.04
C PRO A 24 -1.68 -39.95 6.57
N VAL A 25 -0.72 -40.84 6.36
CA VAL A 25 -0.36 -41.35 5.04
C VAL A 25 -1.60 -41.98 4.42
N VAL A 26 -2.12 -41.33 3.37
CA VAL A 26 -3.03 -41.96 2.43
C VAL A 26 -2.16 -42.60 1.36
N ASP A 27 -2.21 -43.93 1.28
CA ASP A 27 -1.63 -44.71 0.20
C ASP A 27 -2.10 -44.16 -1.15
N VAL A 28 -1.18 -43.55 -1.90
CA VAL A 28 -1.44 -43.09 -3.27
C VAL A 28 -1.02 -44.21 -4.21
N GLU A 29 -1.99 -45.01 -4.64
CA GLU A 29 -1.86 -45.83 -5.83
C GLU A 29 -1.61 -44.92 -7.05
N PRO A 30 -0.77 -45.32 -8.03
CA PRO A 30 -0.41 -44.44 -9.14
C PRO A 30 -1.58 -44.31 -10.12
N VAL A 31 -2.48 -43.37 -9.86
CA VAL A 31 -3.47 -42.93 -10.84
C VAL A 31 -2.72 -42.16 -11.94
N GLY A 32 -2.95 -42.62 -13.17
CA GLY A 32 -2.16 -42.34 -14.35
C GLY A 32 -1.89 -40.86 -14.64
N ALA A 33 -0.78 -40.65 -15.36
CA ALA A 33 -0.34 -39.36 -15.87
C ALA A 33 -1.50 -38.55 -16.47
N VAL A 34 -1.88 -37.47 -15.79
CA VAL A 34 -2.78 -36.47 -16.37
C VAL A 34 -1.93 -35.64 -17.32
N GLN A 35 -2.10 -35.87 -18.62
CA GLN A 35 -1.50 -35.04 -19.65
C GLN A 35 -2.22 -33.69 -19.64
N PHE A 36 -1.50 -32.61 -19.36
CA PHE A 36 -2.01 -31.26 -19.48
C PHE A 36 -2.05 -30.90 -20.98
N GLU A 37 -3.18 -31.13 -21.62
CA GLU A 37 -3.45 -30.61 -22.97
C GLU A 37 -3.63 -29.09 -22.89
N PRO A 38 -2.81 -28.28 -23.59
CA PRO A 38 -3.06 -26.86 -23.69
C PRO A 38 -4.25 -26.66 -24.63
N ALA A 39 -5.37 -26.19 -24.08
CA ALA A 39 -6.55 -25.89 -24.86
C ALA A 39 -6.26 -24.75 -25.86
N HIS A 40 -6.25 -25.13 -27.15
CA HIS A 40 -6.79 -24.40 -28.29
C HIS A 40 -6.34 -22.94 -28.50
N ALA A 41 -5.37 -22.77 -29.42
CA ALA A 41 -5.16 -21.52 -30.13
C ALA A 41 -6.28 -21.31 -31.18
N GLY A 42 -7.20 -20.38 -30.90
CA GLY A 42 -8.09 -19.75 -31.88
C GLY A 42 -7.95 -18.22 -31.78
N PRO A 43 -8.12 -17.45 -32.87
CA PRO A 43 -7.81 -16.03 -32.87
C PRO A 43 -8.99 -15.25 -32.27
N VAL A 44 -8.88 -14.87 -31.00
CA VAL A 44 -9.68 -13.77 -30.46
C VAL A 44 -8.93 -12.47 -30.73
N ALA A 45 -9.35 -11.81 -31.80
CA ALA A 45 -9.06 -10.40 -32.00
C ALA A 45 -9.89 -9.57 -31.00
N GLU A 46 -9.33 -8.40 -30.67
CA GLU A 46 -9.96 -7.23 -30.01
C GLU A 46 -9.77 -7.12 -28.48
N ASP A 47 -8.59 -6.59 -28.12
CA ASP A 47 -8.42 -5.45 -27.19
C ASP A 47 -9.01 -5.54 -25.76
N GLU A 48 -8.93 -6.70 -25.11
CA GLU A 48 -9.06 -6.76 -23.64
C GLU A 48 -7.72 -6.46 -22.98
N ALA A 49 -7.38 -5.17 -22.89
CA ALA A 49 -6.37 -4.70 -21.96
C ALA A 49 -6.69 -5.27 -20.56
N PRO A 50 -5.73 -5.90 -19.86
CA PRO A 50 -5.97 -6.51 -18.57
C PRO A 50 -6.54 -5.45 -17.63
N GLN A 51 -7.81 -5.63 -17.25
CA GLN A 51 -8.50 -4.79 -16.28
C GLN A 51 -7.66 -4.77 -15.01
N LEU A 52 -6.94 -3.65 -14.83
CA LEU A 52 -5.91 -3.50 -13.82
C LEU A 52 -6.60 -3.53 -12.45
N ILE A 53 -6.24 -4.52 -11.65
CA ILE A 53 -6.85 -4.88 -10.35
C ILE A 53 -6.76 -3.74 -9.30
N ALA A 54 -6.13 -2.62 -9.67
CA ALA A 54 -6.19 -1.35 -8.97
C ALA A 54 -6.32 -0.23 -10.01
N SER A 55 -7.53 0.28 -10.20
CA SER A 55 -7.77 1.57 -10.85
C SER A 55 -7.12 2.66 -10.00
N SER A 56 -5.86 2.96 -10.29
CA SER A 56 -5.03 3.99 -9.63
C SER A 56 -5.46 5.42 -10.00
N GLU A 57 -6.68 5.61 -10.48
CA GLU A 57 -7.29 6.90 -10.81
C GLU A 57 -8.13 7.39 -9.61
N GLN A 58 -7.60 7.34 -8.38
CA GLN A 58 -8.24 8.10 -7.31
C GLN A 58 -8.18 9.58 -7.69
N GLU A 59 -9.32 10.14 -8.09
CA GLU A 59 -9.42 11.56 -8.39
C GLU A 59 -9.29 12.34 -7.09
N TRP A 60 -8.13 12.99 -6.97
CA TRP A 60 -7.80 13.84 -5.84
C TRP A 60 -8.37 15.25 -6.07
N PRO A 61 -8.88 15.92 -5.03
CA PRO A 61 -9.32 17.30 -5.17
C PRO A 61 -8.15 18.21 -5.52
N ILE A 62 -8.37 19.13 -6.46
CA ILE A 62 -7.41 20.18 -6.80
C ILE A 62 -7.50 21.27 -5.74
N ILE A 63 -6.39 21.51 -5.03
CA ILE A 63 -6.34 22.49 -3.94
C ILE A 63 -5.22 23.50 -4.21
N SER A 64 -5.56 24.78 -4.06
CA SER A 64 -4.59 25.89 -4.15
C SER A 64 -4.88 26.96 -3.10
N VAL A 65 -3.83 27.49 -2.46
CA VAL A 65 -3.92 28.55 -1.44
C VAL A 65 -3.10 29.74 -1.91
N ASN A 66 -3.75 30.88 -2.17
CA ASN A 66 -3.08 32.09 -2.67
C ASN A 66 -2.16 31.87 -3.88
N GLY A 67 -2.54 30.95 -4.77
CA GLY A 67 -1.74 30.58 -5.96
C GLY A 67 -0.71 29.48 -5.74
N VAL A 68 -0.51 29.01 -4.51
CA VAL A 68 0.34 27.85 -4.19
C VAL A 68 -0.48 26.57 -4.32
N SER A 69 -0.10 25.70 -5.26
CA SER A 69 -0.75 24.40 -5.46
C SER A 69 -0.30 23.38 -4.42
N ILE A 70 -1.26 22.67 -3.82
CA ILE A 70 -1.00 21.57 -2.89
C ILE A 70 -0.95 20.26 -3.68
N ALA A 71 0.13 19.50 -3.54
CA ALA A 71 0.34 18.27 -4.28
C ALA A 71 -0.65 17.16 -3.85
N PRO A 72 -1.18 16.34 -4.77
CA PRO A 72 -2.02 15.19 -4.43
C PRO A 72 -1.35 14.21 -3.45
N GLN A 73 -0.03 14.09 -3.51
CA GLN A 73 0.73 13.25 -2.57
C GLN A 73 0.58 13.72 -1.11
N ALA A 74 0.50 15.03 -0.88
CA ALA A 74 0.30 15.60 0.45
C ALA A 74 -1.11 15.26 0.98
N MET A 75 -2.10 15.24 0.10
CA MET A 75 -3.45 14.77 0.45
C MET A 75 -3.43 13.30 0.89
N ALA A 76 -2.78 12.43 0.12
CA ALA A 76 -2.68 11.01 0.45
C ALA A 76 -2.02 10.78 1.82
N GLN A 77 -1.01 11.58 2.16
CA GLN A 77 -0.34 11.54 3.46
C GLN A 77 -1.23 12.06 4.59
N GLU A 78 -2.07 13.07 4.37
CA GLU A 78 -2.94 13.61 5.42
C GLU A 78 -4.17 12.73 5.68
N LEU A 79 -4.75 12.08 4.65
CA LEU A 79 -5.91 11.20 4.83
C LEU A 79 -5.68 10.14 5.92
N GLN A 80 -4.45 9.64 6.06
CA GLN A 80 -4.11 8.62 7.05
C GLN A 80 -4.27 9.09 8.51
N TYR A 81 -4.32 10.42 8.74
CA TYR A 81 -4.48 11.02 10.06
C TYR A 81 -5.93 11.44 10.39
N HIS A 82 -6.87 11.25 9.47
CA HIS A 82 -8.25 11.69 9.62
C HIS A 82 -9.24 10.51 9.61
N PRO A 83 -9.32 9.67 10.66
CA PRO A 83 -10.34 8.62 10.72
C PRO A 83 -11.74 9.25 10.75
N ALA A 84 -12.60 8.87 9.81
CA ALA A 84 -14.00 9.30 9.75
C ALA A 84 -14.90 8.21 9.16
N ASP A 85 -16.21 8.35 9.35
CA ASP A 85 -17.21 7.37 8.94
C ASP A 85 -17.47 7.37 7.43
N SER A 86 -17.07 8.43 6.71
CA SER A 86 -17.24 8.55 5.26
C SER A 86 -15.98 9.09 4.57
N ARG A 87 -15.76 8.67 3.33
CA ARG A 87 -14.62 9.11 2.52
C ARG A 87 -14.65 10.61 2.29
N GLU A 88 -15.81 11.17 2.00
CA GLU A 88 -15.98 12.61 1.77
C GLU A 88 -15.54 13.42 2.99
N GLU A 89 -15.86 12.96 4.20
CA GLU A 89 -15.46 13.62 5.44
C GLU A 89 -13.94 13.54 5.63
N VAL A 90 -13.31 12.38 5.42
CA VAL A 90 -11.85 12.23 5.49
C VAL A 90 -11.16 13.20 4.53
N VAL A 91 -11.63 13.26 3.27
CA VAL A 91 -11.06 14.13 2.23
C VAL A 91 -11.23 15.60 2.60
N TYR A 92 -12.40 15.98 3.12
CA TYR A 92 -12.67 17.35 3.53
C TYR A 92 -11.77 17.79 4.70
N GLN A 93 -11.63 16.95 5.73
CA GLN A 93 -10.79 17.26 6.88
C GLN A 93 -9.30 17.35 6.51
N ALA A 94 -8.82 16.42 5.67
CA ALA A 94 -7.45 16.44 5.15
C ALA A 94 -7.18 17.69 4.30
N ALA A 95 -8.10 18.05 3.40
CA ALA A 95 -8.00 19.27 2.60
C ALA A 95 -7.94 20.52 3.49
N ARG A 96 -8.81 20.60 4.49
CA ARG A 96 -8.85 21.71 5.44
C ARG A 96 -7.56 21.83 6.23
N ALA A 97 -7.01 20.72 6.71
CA ALA A 97 -5.74 20.70 7.43
C ALA A 97 -4.58 21.24 6.57
N LEU A 98 -4.50 20.79 5.30
CA LEU A 98 -3.50 21.26 4.35
C LEU A 98 -3.60 22.76 4.06
N VAL A 99 -4.83 23.27 3.88
CA VAL A 99 -5.05 24.71 3.67
C VAL A 99 -4.60 25.53 4.89
N ILE A 100 -4.96 25.10 6.10
CA ILE A 100 -4.55 25.80 7.33
C ILE A 100 -3.03 25.78 7.47
N ARG A 101 -2.39 24.62 7.26
CA ARG A 101 -0.94 24.47 7.30
C ARG A 101 -0.25 25.45 6.34
N GLU A 102 -0.73 25.53 5.11
CA GLU A 102 -0.15 26.43 4.09
C GLU A 102 -0.32 27.90 4.47
N LEU A 103 -1.49 28.32 4.95
CA LEU A 103 -1.70 29.69 5.42
C LEU A 103 -0.78 30.05 6.60
N LEU A 104 -0.56 29.11 7.53
CA LEU A 104 0.37 29.31 8.64
C LEU A 104 1.81 29.40 8.14
N GLN A 105 2.21 28.58 7.18
CA GLN A 105 3.54 28.63 6.57
C GLN A 105 3.79 29.96 5.85
N GLN A 106 2.81 30.44 5.07
CA GLN A 106 2.86 31.75 4.45
C GLN A 106 3.00 32.84 5.50
N ARG A 107 2.22 32.76 6.59
CA ARG A 107 2.28 33.75 7.66
C ARG A 107 3.62 33.75 8.40
N ILE A 108 4.22 32.58 8.61
CA ILE A 108 5.57 32.46 9.18
C ILE A 108 6.58 33.08 8.23
N ALA A 109 6.53 32.76 6.93
CA ALA A 109 7.44 33.32 5.94
C ALA A 109 7.33 34.85 5.82
N GLU A 110 6.14 35.41 6.01
CA GLU A 110 5.92 36.86 6.06
C GLU A 110 6.53 37.54 7.31
N LEU A 111 6.63 36.82 8.42
CA LEU A 111 7.01 37.38 9.73
C LEU A 111 8.45 37.07 10.17
N GLY A 112 9.04 35.97 9.69
CA GLY A 112 10.40 35.51 10.03
C GLY A 112 10.45 34.60 11.25
#